data_AF-A0A7L4PIQ8-F1
#
_entry.id   AF-A0A7L4PIQ8-F1
#
_cell.length_a   1.000
_cell.length_b   1.000
_cell.length_c   1.000
_cell.angle_alpha   90.00
_cell.angle_beta   90.00
_cell.angle_gamma   90.00
#
_symmetry.space_group_name_H-M   'P 1'
#
loop_
_entity.id
_entity.type
_entity.pdbx_description
1 polymer ?
#
loop_
_entity_poly.entity_id
_entity_poly.type
_entity_poly.pdbx_seq_one_letter_code
_entity_poly.pdbx_strand_id
1 'polypeptide(L)'
;MNNAMRRKVMALLTEGKKTREEISGAVGPAMLDYHLSILEGAKLVHIQDDGVALTDFGMNFMQGKSEKPRASADLKGAKPVDVVEVRQLLPCIADKSRFRIIARMEPPLGKALSLLEPLFPRGRYSDSIGSLIIQKGTVLITLYGTGNVTMTMIKDQEEAMEILEGLSETINRAIASGVTPAPRERVRIDPLEVNRYLPGTNCRECGEQSCYSFAIRLANGEVPVDSCPTLHEDRYAVRLEHLRALMAYL
;
A
#
# COMPACT_ATOMS: atom_id res chain seq x y z
N MET A 1 4.64 15.04 3.90
CA MET A 1 6.00 15.20 4.48
C MET A 1 5.98 16.29 5.54
N ASN A 2 6.25 15.96 6.80
CA ASN A 2 6.06 16.85 7.97
C ASN A 2 7.31 17.65 8.40
N ASN A 3 8.41 17.63 7.64
CA ASN A 3 9.63 18.37 7.97
C ASN A 3 9.82 19.58 7.03
N ALA A 4 10.10 20.76 7.59
CA ALA A 4 10.18 22.01 6.84
C ALA A 4 11.42 22.09 5.92
N MET A 5 12.57 21.62 6.37
CA MET A 5 13.81 21.67 5.60
C MET A 5 13.74 20.79 4.35
N ARG A 6 13.30 19.53 4.51
CA ARG A 6 13.09 18.62 3.37
C ARG A 6 12.09 19.17 2.34
N ARG A 7 11.03 19.86 2.77
CA ARG A 7 10.09 20.53 1.86
C ARG A 7 10.75 21.65 1.05
N LYS A 8 11.62 22.45 1.66
CA LYS A 8 12.36 23.53 0.98
C LYS A 8 13.36 22.95 -0.04
N VAL A 9 14.11 21.92 0.35
CA VAL A 9 15.03 21.22 -0.56
C VAL A 9 14.28 20.66 -1.77
N MET A 10 13.19 19.94 -1.55
CA MET A 10 12.37 19.38 -2.63
C MET A 10 11.79 20.46 -3.56
N ALA A 11 11.38 21.62 -3.02
CA ALA A 11 10.90 22.75 -3.82
C ALA A 11 12.01 23.36 -4.67
N LEU A 12 13.20 23.59 -4.11
CA LEU A 12 14.36 24.11 -4.84
C LEU A 12 14.74 23.21 -6.02
N LEU A 13 14.65 21.89 -5.85
CA LEU A 13 15.00 20.92 -6.89
C LEU A 13 13.96 20.79 -8.01
N THR A 14 12.77 21.40 -7.89
CA THR A 14 11.81 21.46 -9.01
C THR A 14 12.29 22.34 -10.16
N GLU A 15 13.24 23.24 -9.89
CA GLU A 15 13.88 24.09 -10.89
C GLU A 15 15.03 23.38 -11.63
N GLY A 16 15.32 22.12 -11.25
CA GLY A 16 16.37 21.30 -11.84
C GLY A 16 17.40 20.80 -10.83
N LYS A 17 18.44 20.15 -11.34
CA LYS A 17 19.57 19.65 -10.55
C LYS A 17 20.30 20.81 -9.88
N LYS A 18 20.66 20.65 -8.60
CA LYS A 18 21.40 21.64 -7.81
C LYS A 18 22.61 21.00 -7.12
N THR A 19 23.67 21.77 -6.93
CA THR A 19 24.82 21.31 -6.14
C THR A 19 24.49 21.35 -4.64
N ARG A 20 25.31 20.69 -3.83
CA ARG A 20 25.13 20.70 -2.36
C ARG A 20 25.30 22.10 -1.79
N GLU A 21 26.20 22.89 -2.36
CA GLU A 21 26.46 24.28 -1.98
C GLU A 21 25.25 25.17 -2.26
N GLU A 22 24.61 25.02 -3.43
CA GLU A 22 23.40 25.77 -3.79
C GLU A 22 22.24 25.44 -2.84
N ILE A 23 22.07 24.16 -2.50
CA ILE A 23 21.04 23.72 -1.56
C ILE A 23 21.35 24.27 -0.17
N SER A 24 22.59 24.14 0.30
CA SER A 24 23.04 24.64 1.61
C SER A 24 22.84 26.15 1.74
N GLY A 25 23.14 26.92 0.69
CA GLY A 25 22.92 28.37 0.68
C GLY A 25 21.44 28.76 0.81
N ALA A 26 20.53 27.95 0.27
CA ALA A 26 19.10 28.24 0.30
C ALA A 26 18.38 27.76 1.57
N VAL A 27 18.78 26.60 2.12
CA VAL A 27 18.07 25.97 3.27
C VAL A 27 18.87 25.97 4.57
N GLY A 28 20.13 26.37 4.54
CA GLY A 28 21.08 26.32 5.64
C GLY A 28 21.87 25.00 5.70
N PRO A 29 23.10 25.01 6.24
CA PRO A 29 23.97 23.83 6.27
C PRO A 29 23.59 22.83 7.37
N ALA A 30 22.86 23.27 8.39
CA ALA A 30 22.58 22.46 9.59
C ALA A 30 21.82 21.17 9.23
N MET A 31 22.46 20.02 9.45
CA MET A 31 21.88 18.69 9.19
C MET A 31 21.48 18.45 7.72
N LEU A 32 22.06 19.17 6.76
CA LEU A 32 21.71 19.03 5.34
C LEU A 32 21.92 17.59 4.84
N ASP A 33 23.08 16.98 5.12
CA ASP A 33 23.39 15.60 4.70
C ASP A 33 22.42 14.57 5.30
N TYR A 34 22.00 14.79 6.55
CA TYR A 34 20.99 13.94 7.18
C TYR A 34 19.64 14.05 6.45
N HIS A 35 19.24 15.25 6.06
CA HIS A 35 18.00 15.44 5.31
C HIS A 35 18.08 14.90 3.88
N LEU A 36 19.22 15.04 3.21
CA LEU A 36 19.48 14.49 1.89
C LEU A 36 19.46 12.96 1.91
N SER A 37 20.11 12.32 2.88
CA SER A 37 20.08 10.84 3.01
C SER A 37 18.67 10.30 3.26
N ILE A 38 17.82 11.01 4.01
CA ILE A 38 16.41 10.62 4.15
C ILE A 38 15.63 10.76 2.83
N LEU A 39 15.86 11.84 2.08
CA LEU A 39 15.19 12.06 0.78
C LEU A 39 15.62 11.02 -0.25
N GLU A 40 16.90 10.67 -0.27
CA GLU A 40 17.47 9.62 -1.13
C GLU A 40 16.95 8.23 -0.72
N GLY A 41 16.94 7.90 0.58
CA GLY A 41 16.37 6.66 1.09
C GLY A 41 14.87 6.50 0.77
N ALA A 42 14.15 7.62 0.67
CA ALA A 42 12.76 7.67 0.21
C ALA A 42 12.61 7.68 -1.33
N LYS A 43 13.71 7.59 -2.08
CA LYS A 43 13.78 7.66 -3.56
C LYS A 43 13.18 8.93 -4.15
N LEU A 44 13.09 10.01 -3.39
CA LEU A 44 12.55 11.30 -3.84
C LEU A 44 13.60 12.13 -4.59
N VAL A 45 14.88 11.91 -4.27
CA VAL A 45 16.02 12.53 -4.95
C VAL A 45 17.03 11.46 -5.32
N HIS A 46 17.82 11.74 -6.35
CA HIS A 46 19.04 11.02 -6.66
C HIS A 46 20.23 11.93 -6.33
N ILE A 47 21.19 11.41 -5.56
CA ILE A 47 22.45 12.10 -5.28
C ILE A 47 23.51 11.50 -6.19
N GLN A 48 24.23 12.34 -6.92
CA GLN A 48 25.39 11.99 -7.75
C GLN A 48 26.54 12.93 -7.39
N ASP A 49 27.76 12.61 -7.86
CA ASP A 49 28.96 13.38 -7.55
C ASP A 49 28.86 14.87 -7.97
N ASP A 50 28.06 15.14 -8.99
CA ASP A 50 27.83 16.46 -9.58
C ASP A 50 26.51 17.14 -9.13
N GLY A 51 25.79 16.58 -8.15
CA GLY A 51 24.68 17.27 -7.49
C GLY A 51 23.50 16.38 -7.10
N VAL A 52 22.41 17.03 -6.70
CA VAL A 52 21.15 16.41 -6.28
C VAL A 52 20.07 16.78 -7.29
N ALA A 53 19.30 15.80 -7.74
CA ALA A 53 18.15 16.01 -8.62
C ALA A 53 16.92 15.28 -8.07
N LEU A 54 15.72 15.78 -8.40
CA LEU A 54 14.50 15.01 -8.16
C LEU A 54 14.49 13.77 -9.06
N THR A 55 14.01 12.66 -8.52
CA THR A 55 13.59 11.52 -9.35
C THR A 55 12.24 11.83 -9.99
N ASP A 56 11.79 11.02 -10.95
CA ASP A 56 10.42 11.09 -11.47
C ASP A 56 9.38 10.96 -10.34
N PHE A 57 9.68 10.11 -9.36
CA PHE A 57 8.88 9.97 -8.15
C PHE A 57 8.86 11.25 -7.31
N GLY A 58 10.02 11.90 -7.12
CA GLY A 58 10.13 13.18 -6.43
C GLY A 58 9.43 14.33 -7.15
N MET A 59 9.48 14.38 -8.49
CA MET A 59 8.77 15.37 -9.29
C MET A 59 7.25 15.21 -9.15
N ASN A 60 6.74 13.99 -9.27
CA ASN A 60 5.32 13.69 -9.08
C ASN A 60 4.85 14.02 -7.65
N PHE A 61 5.70 13.75 -6.64
CA PHE A 61 5.44 14.11 -5.24
C PHE A 61 5.24 15.62 -5.03
N MET A 62 5.92 16.45 -5.83
CA MET A 62 5.84 17.92 -5.74
C MET A 62 4.62 18.48 -6.48
N GLN A 63 4.24 17.91 -7.61
CA GLN A 63 3.10 18.36 -8.42
C GLN A 63 1.74 18.06 -7.78
N GLY A 64 1.65 17.05 -6.91
CA GLY A 64 0.43 16.66 -6.18
C GLY A 64 -0.09 17.67 -5.14
N LYS A 65 0.39 18.92 -5.11
CA LYS A 65 -0.02 19.96 -4.14
C LYS A 65 -0.85 21.11 -4.70
N SER A 66 -1.21 21.11 -5.98
CA SER A 66 -1.91 22.27 -6.59
C SER A 66 -3.19 21.96 -7.37
N GLU A 67 -3.87 20.85 -7.12
CA GLU A 67 -5.19 20.62 -7.73
C GLU A 67 -6.26 20.29 -6.67
N LYS A 68 -7.23 21.20 -6.53
CA LYS A 68 -8.54 20.87 -5.95
C LYS A 68 -9.17 19.75 -6.80
N PRO A 69 -9.97 18.84 -6.21
CA PRO A 69 -10.50 17.70 -6.93
C PRO A 69 -11.45 18.19 -8.01
N ARG A 70 -11.09 18.03 -9.29
CA ARG A 70 -12.03 18.06 -10.41
C ARG A 70 -11.52 17.34 -11.64
N ALA A 71 -12.49 16.69 -12.29
CA ALA A 71 -12.48 15.98 -13.57
C ALA A 71 -11.96 14.53 -13.55
N SER A 72 -12.93 13.61 -13.40
CA SER A 72 -13.00 12.25 -13.96
C SER A 72 -11.90 11.91 -14.96
N ALA A 73 -10.84 11.24 -14.50
CA ALA A 73 -10.16 10.31 -15.39
C ALA A 73 -11.18 9.21 -15.74
N ASP A 74 -11.35 8.92 -17.02
CA ASP A 74 -12.21 7.84 -17.50
C ASP A 74 -11.35 6.59 -17.71
N LEU A 75 -11.83 5.42 -17.29
CA LEU A 75 -11.13 4.15 -17.54
C LEU A 75 -11.10 3.79 -19.03
N LYS A 76 -11.92 4.43 -19.88
CA LYS A 76 -12.05 4.17 -21.33
C LYS A 76 -10.76 4.27 -22.16
N GLY A 77 -9.66 4.80 -21.62
CA GLY A 77 -8.36 4.84 -22.30
C GLY A 77 -7.29 3.91 -21.73
N ALA A 78 -7.57 3.23 -20.62
CA ALA A 78 -6.62 2.31 -20.00
C ALA A 78 -6.52 1.01 -20.81
N LYS A 79 -5.32 0.44 -20.88
CA LYS A 79 -5.07 -0.85 -21.54
C LYS A 79 -5.00 -1.96 -20.47
N PRO A 80 -5.42 -3.19 -20.80
CA PRO A 80 -5.22 -4.34 -19.92
C PRO A 80 -3.75 -4.47 -19.50
N VAL A 81 -3.52 -4.87 -18.26
CA VAL A 81 -2.20 -5.05 -17.67
C VAL A 81 -1.81 -6.52 -17.59
N ASP A 82 -0.53 -6.79 -17.76
CA ASP A 82 0.10 -8.10 -17.61
C ASP A 82 1.21 -8.01 -16.56
N VAL A 83 1.41 -9.09 -15.79
CA VAL A 83 2.54 -9.18 -14.85
C VAL A 83 3.76 -9.63 -15.64
N VAL A 84 4.77 -8.77 -15.75
CA VAL A 84 5.95 -9.02 -16.61
C VAL A 84 7.21 -9.39 -15.82
N GLU A 85 7.24 -9.12 -14.53
CA GLU A 85 8.39 -9.40 -13.68
C GLU A 85 7.95 -9.65 -12.24
N VAL A 86 8.56 -10.65 -11.58
CA VAL A 86 8.40 -10.93 -10.15
C VAL A 86 9.75 -11.28 -9.56
N ARG A 87 10.17 -10.56 -8.52
CA ARG A 87 11.41 -10.79 -7.77
C ARG A 87 11.11 -10.95 -6.29
N GLN A 88 11.55 -12.06 -5.72
CA GLN A 88 11.50 -12.30 -4.27
C GLN A 88 12.75 -11.76 -3.58
N LEU A 89 12.57 -11.05 -2.46
CA LEU A 89 13.62 -10.47 -1.63
C LEU A 89 13.56 -11.03 -0.20
N LEU A 90 14.73 -11.40 0.32
CA LEU A 90 14.94 -11.88 1.70
C LEU A 90 14.99 -10.73 2.74
N PRO A 91 14.72 -11.07 4.00
CA PRO A 91 13.38 -11.27 4.51
C PRO A 91 12.64 -9.92 4.72
N CYS A 92 11.36 -9.99 5.10
CA CYS A 92 10.57 -8.82 5.46
C CYS A 92 11.15 -8.18 6.73
N ILE A 93 11.14 -6.84 6.78
CA ILE A 93 11.67 -6.09 7.94
C ILE A 93 10.84 -6.39 9.20
N ALA A 94 9.53 -6.59 9.03
CA ALA A 94 8.60 -6.86 10.13
C ALA A 94 8.63 -8.31 10.60
N ASP A 95 8.94 -9.26 9.72
CA ASP A 95 8.92 -10.69 10.02
C ASP A 95 9.98 -11.41 9.18
N LYS A 96 10.95 -12.02 9.85
CA LYS A 96 12.07 -12.72 9.22
C LYS A 96 11.65 -14.00 8.47
N SER A 97 10.47 -14.53 8.78
CA SER A 97 9.89 -15.71 8.11
C SER A 97 9.09 -15.36 6.85
N ARG A 98 8.87 -14.07 6.61
CA ARG A 98 8.13 -13.55 5.45
C ARG A 98 9.07 -12.88 4.46
N PHE A 99 8.60 -12.74 3.24
CA PHE A 99 9.33 -12.15 2.13
C PHE A 99 8.74 -10.80 1.72
N ARG A 100 9.56 -10.04 0.99
CA ARG A 100 9.12 -8.88 0.23
C ARG A 100 9.21 -9.24 -1.25
N ILE A 101 8.19 -8.88 -2.01
CA ILE A 101 8.16 -9.08 -3.45
C ILE A 101 8.20 -7.71 -4.12
N ILE A 102 8.97 -7.62 -5.19
CA ILE A 102 8.89 -6.54 -6.17
C ILE A 102 8.43 -7.15 -7.48
N ALA A 103 7.38 -6.61 -8.07
CA ALA A 103 6.87 -7.03 -9.36
C ALA A 103 6.63 -5.82 -10.26
N ARG A 104 6.39 -6.08 -11.54
CA ARG A 104 6.07 -5.06 -12.53
C ARG A 104 4.87 -5.50 -13.36
N MET A 105 3.94 -4.58 -13.53
CA MET A 105 2.78 -4.69 -14.41
C MET A 105 2.95 -3.74 -15.59
N GLU A 106 2.62 -4.21 -16.79
CA GLU A 106 2.65 -3.40 -18.01
C GLU A 106 1.34 -3.51 -18.80
N PRO A 107 0.86 -2.41 -19.42
CA PRO A 107 1.46 -1.08 -19.40
C PRO A 107 1.17 -0.33 -18.07
N PRO A 108 1.94 0.72 -17.76
CA PRO A 108 1.68 1.58 -16.60
C PRO A 108 0.27 2.21 -16.64
N LEU A 109 -0.41 2.27 -15.50
CA LEU A 109 -1.77 2.81 -15.37
C LEU A 109 -1.82 4.33 -15.12
N GLY A 110 -0.70 4.95 -14.73
CA GLY A 110 -0.62 6.39 -14.48
C GLY A 110 -1.70 6.89 -13.52
N LYS A 111 -2.39 7.98 -13.90
CA LYS A 111 -3.47 8.58 -13.11
C LYS A 111 -4.75 7.72 -13.05
N ALA A 112 -4.96 6.82 -14.02
CA ALA A 112 -6.14 5.94 -14.04
C ALA A 112 -6.17 5.00 -12.82
N LEU A 113 -5.01 4.76 -12.20
CA LEU A 113 -4.89 3.97 -10.98
C LEU A 113 -5.76 4.50 -9.82
N SER A 114 -5.96 5.82 -9.73
CA SER A 114 -6.81 6.43 -8.69
C SER A 114 -8.27 5.97 -8.77
N LEU A 115 -8.75 5.72 -9.99
CA LEU A 115 -10.13 5.28 -10.26
C LEU A 115 -10.40 3.85 -9.80
N LEU A 116 -9.35 3.07 -9.62
CA LEU A 116 -9.43 1.66 -9.24
C LEU A 116 -9.55 1.49 -7.72
N GLU A 117 -9.31 2.53 -6.91
CA GLU A 117 -9.41 2.45 -5.44
C GLU A 117 -10.71 1.80 -4.95
N PRO A 118 -11.91 2.16 -5.46
CA PRO A 118 -13.15 1.62 -4.93
C PRO A 118 -13.35 0.11 -5.17
N LEU A 119 -12.56 -0.51 -6.07
CA LEU A 119 -12.59 -1.97 -6.29
C LEU A 119 -12.02 -2.75 -5.11
N PHE A 120 -11.23 -2.10 -4.27
CA PHE A 120 -10.49 -2.75 -3.19
C PHE A 120 -11.09 -2.27 -1.85
N PRO A 121 -11.81 -3.12 -1.10
CA PRO A 121 -12.49 -2.68 0.12
C PRO A 121 -11.55 -2.09 1.18
N ARG A 122 -10.32 -2.62 1.25
CA ARG A 122 -9.19 -2.09 2.03
C ARG A 122 -8.14 -1.41 1.16
N GLY A 123 -8.61 -0.71 0.14
CA GLY A 123 -7.83 0.15 -0.73
C GLY A 123 -7.72 1.58 -0.21
N ARG A 124 -6.61 2.23 -0.52
CA ARG A 124 -6.48 3.67 -0.43
C ARG A 124 -5.52 4.16 -1.50
N TYR A 125 -5.96 5.16 -2.26
CA TYR A 125 -5.08 5.89 -3.15
C TYR A 125 -4.36 7.01 -2.38
N SER A 126 -3.11 7.26 -2.76
CA SER A 126 -2.31 8.37 -2.24
C SER A 126 -1.79 9.20 -3.40
N ASP A 127 -2.39 10.38 -3.60
CA ASP A 127 -1.95 11.33 -4.62
C ASP A 127 -0.48 11.72 -4.45
N SER A 128 -0.03 11.84 -3.20
CA SER A 128 1.34 12.26 -2.88
C SER A 128 2.41 11.32 -3.41
N ILE A 129 2.11 10.04 -3.60
CA ILE A 129 3.07 9.04 -4.09
C ILE A 129 2.56 8.30 -5.34
N GLY A 130 1.43 8.75 -5.91
CA GLY A 130 0.82 8.17 -7.10
C GLY A 130 0.59 6.66 -7.00
N SER A 131 0.16 6.16 -5.83
CA SER A 131 0.03 4.72 -5.58
C SER A 131 -1.29 4.34 -4.94
N LEU A 132 -1.75 3.14 -5.30
CA LEU A 132 -2.86 2.44 -4.69
C LEU A 132 -2.30 1.41 -3.71
N ILE A 133 -2.67 1.58 -2.44
CA ILE A 133 -2.26 0.70 -1.35
C ILE A 133 -3.46 -0.18 -1.00
N ILE A 134 -3.27 -1.49 -1.02
CA ILE A 134 -4.31 -2.50 -0.79
C ILE A 134 -3.84 -3.42 0.33
N GLN A 135 -4.68 -3.62 1.33
CA GLN A 135 -4.45 -4.61 2.37
C GLN A 135 -5.31 -5.85 2.14
N LYS A 136 -4.67 -7.01 1.94
CA LYS A 136 -5.33 -8.32 1.79
C LYS A 136 -4.84 -9.23 2.91
N GLY A 137 -5.61 -9.30 3.99
CA GLY A 137 -5.13 -9.95 5.22
C GLY A 137 -3.84 -9.27 5.72
N THR A 138 -2.85 -10.08 6.08
CA THR A 138 -1.52 -9.59 6.49
C THR A 138 -0.73 -8.97 5.35
N VAL A 139 -1.09 -9.25 4.09
CA VAL A 139 -0.33 -8.80 2.93
C VAL A 139 -0.67 -7.35 2.61
N LEU A 140 0.38 -6.53 2.54
CA LEU A 140 0.29 -5.15 2.07
C LEU A 140 0.81 -5.07 0.64
N ILE A 141 -0.04 -4.61 -0.28
CA ILE A 141 0.26 -4.45 -1.69
C ILE A 141 0.30 -2.95 -2.00
N THR A 142 1.34 -2.48 -2.69
CA THR A 142 1.40 -1.11 -3.22
C THR A 142 1.64 -1.18 -4.72
N LEU A 143 0.62 -0.80 -5.49
CA LEU A 143 0.72 -0.61 -6.94
C LEU A 143 0.98 0.87 -7.22
N TYR A 144 2.04 1.18 -7.95
CA TYR A 144 2.38 2.53 -8.37
C TYR A 144 1.84 2.81 -9.76
N GLY A 145 1.51 4.07 -10.07
CA GLY A 145 1.08 4.48 -11.41
C GLY A 145 2.11 4.15 -12.51
N THR A 146 3.38 3.94 -12.14
CA THR A 146 4.45 3.49 -13.05
C THR A 146 4.40 2.01 -13.42
N GLY A 147 3.46 1.24 -12.86
CA GLY A 147 3.36 -0.21 -13.06
C GLY A 147 4.18 -1.04 -12.06
N ASN A 148 5.00 -0.41 -11.21
CA ASN A 148 5.70 -1.15 -10.16
C ASN A 148 4.72 -1.63 -9.08
N VAL A 149 4.95 -2.84 -8.57
CA VAL A 149 4.18 -3.43 -7.47
C VAL A 149 5.15 -3.86 -6.38
N THR A 150 4.84 -3.50 -5.13
CA THR A 150 5.53 -4.07 -3.97
C THR A 150 4.55 -4.81 -3.09
N MET A 151 4.95 -5.96 -2.58
CA MET A 151 4.17 -6.73 -1.61
C MET A 151 5.02 -7.10 -0.40
N THR A 152 4.45 -7.00 0.79
CA THR A 152 5.11 -7.39 2.05
C THR A 152 4.28 -8.43 2.80
N MET A 153 4.93 -9.17 3.70
CA MET A 153 4.30 -10.26 4.48
C MET A 153 3.89 -11.47 3.64
N ILE A 154 4.60 -11.69 2.52
CA ILE A 154 4.39 -12.82 1.62
C ILE A 154 5.09 -14.07 2.17
N LYS A 155 4.45 -15.23 2.07
CA LYS A 155 4.94 -16.55 2.47
C LYS A 155 5.96 -17.11 1.48
N ASP A 156 5.67 -17.03 0.18
CA ASP A 156 6.51 -17.57 -0.89
C ASP A 156 6.14 -16.94 -2.26
N GLN A 157 6.87 -17.33 -3.31
CA GLN A 157 6.64 -16.85 -4.67
C GLN A 157 5.28 -17.30 -5.24
N GLU A 158 4.75 -18.44 -4.81
CA GLU A 158 3.47 -18.97 -5.28
C GLU A 158 2.31 -18.09 -4.80
N GLU A 159 2.25 -17.77 -3.50
CA GLU A 159 1.28 -16.82 -2.94
C GLU A 159 1.40 -15.45 -3.63
N ALA A 160 2.62 -15.00 -3.91
CA ALA A 160 2.84 -13.74 -4.63
C ALA A 160 2.19 -13.77 -6.01
N MET A 161 2.31 -14.89 -6.72
CA MET A 161 1.81 -15.01 -8.08
C MET A 161 0.28 -15.02 -8.11
N GLU A 162 -0.35 -15.81 -7.24
CA GLU A 162 -1.81 -15.84 -7.09
C GLU A 162 -2.39 -14.45 -6.77
N ILE A 163 -1.71 -13.68 -5.91
CA ILE A 163 -2.13 -12.32 -5.56
C ILE A 163 -2.01 -11.37 -6.76
N LEU A 164 -0.91 -11.45 -7.50
CA LEU A 164 -0.66 -10.61 -8.67
C LEU A 164 -1.60 -10.92 -9.83
N GLU A 165 -1.92 -12.18 -10.06
CA GLU A 165 -2.91 -12.63 -11.04
C GLU A 165 -4.30 -12.10 -10.69
N GLY A 166 -4.77 -12.33 -9.45
CA GLY A 166 -6.06 -11.81 -9.01
C GLY A 166 -6.15 -10.28 -9.04
N LEU A 167 -5.05 -9.57 -8.78
CA LEU A 167 -4.96 -8.12 -8.93
C LEU A 167 -5.10 -7.71 -10.39
N SER A 168 -4.35 -8.34 -11.30
CA SER A 168 -4.41 -8.08 -12.74
C SER A 168 -5.81 -8.32 -13.30
N GLU A 169 -6.44 -9.45 -12.97
CA GLU A 169 -7.80 -9.77 -13.43
C GLU A 169 -8.82 -8.73 -12.96
N THR A 170 -8.73 -8.30 -11.70
CA THR A 170 -9.64 -7.29 -11.14
C THR A 170 -9.53 -5.97 -11.87
N ILE A 171 -8.30 -5.53 -12.15
CA ILE A 171 -8.01 -4.31 -12.91
C ILE A 171 -8.53 -4.46 -14.34
N ASN A 172 -8.22 -5.57 -15.01
CA ASN A 172 -8.59 -5.79 -16.41
C ASN A 172 -10.09 -5.89 -16.61
N ARG A 173 -10.83 -6.49 -15.67
CA ARG A 173 -12.30 -6.48 -15.69
C ARG A 173 -12.86 -5.05 -15.61
N ALA A 174 -12.31 -4.22 -14.72
CA ALA A 174 -12.73 -2.82 -14.60
C ALA A 174 -12.43 -2.02 -15.87
N ILE A 175 -11.23 -2.19 -16.44
CA ILE A 175 -10.83 -1.57 -17.71
C ILE A 175 -11.76 -2.00 -18.84
N ALA A 176 -12.02 -3.31 -18.98
CA ALA A 176 -12.89 -3.85 -20.02
C ALA A 176 -14.34 -3.34 -19.89
N SER A 177 -14.82 -3.13 -18.67
CA SER A 177 -16.15 -2.53 -18.45
C SER A 177 -16.23 -1.07 -18.87
N GLY A 178 -15.10 -0.34 -18.87
CA GLY A 178 -15.04 1.09 -19.15
C GLY A 178 -15.83 1.96 -18.16
N VAL A 179 -16.29 1.39 -17.04
CA VAL A 179 -17.06 2.08 -16.01
C VAL A 179 -16.17 2.32 -14.81
N THR A 180 -16.02 3.61 -14.45
CA THR A 180 -15.37 3.99 -13.20
C THR A 180 -16.18 3.45 -12.02
N PRO A 181 -15.57 2.64 -11.13
CA PRO A 181 -16.20 2.13 -9.93
C PRO A 181 -16.78 3.27 -9.09
N ALA A 182 -18.04 3.13 -8.66
CA ALA A 182 -18.65 4.12 -7.79
C ALA A 182 -17.87 4.19 -6.46
N PRO A 183 -17.67 5.39 -5.88
CA PRO A 183 -17.07 5.51 -4.56
C PRO A 183 -17.81 4.63 -3.55
N ARG A 184 -17.07 3.78 -2.84
CA ARG A 184 -17.63 2.90 -1.81
C ARG A 184 -17.51 3.56 -0.44
N GLU A 185 -18.54 3.41 0.39
CA GLU A 185 -18.44 3.74 1.80
C GLU A 185 -17.50 2.73 2.49
N ARG A 186 -16.50 3.24 3.22
CA ARG A 186 -15.54 2.39 3.92
C ARG A 186 -16.24 1.69 5.08
N VAL A 187 -16.63 0.44 4.87
CA VAL A 187 -17.23 -0.40 5.91
C VAL A 187 -16.13 -0.71 6.93
N ARG A 188 -16.26 -0.10 8.12
CA ARG A 188 -15.45 -0.46 9.28
C ARG A 188 -16.27 -1.40 10.14
N ILE A 189 -15.69 -2.55 10.46
CA ILE A 189 -16.28 -3.46 11.44
C ILE A 189 -15.79 -3.02 12.82
N ASP A 190 -16.72 -2.92 13.75
CA ASP A 190 -16.40 -2.65 15.15
C ASP A 190 -15.67 -3.87 15.75
N PRO A 191 -14.43 -3.72 16.27
CA PRO A 191 -13.74 -4.79 16.99
C PRO A 191 -14.57 -5.40 18.12
N LEU A 192 -15.46 -4.63 18.74
CA LEU A 192 -16.35 -5.13 19.78
C LEU A 192 -17.38 -6.12 19.23
N GLU A 193 -17.87 -5.90 18.01
CA GLU A 193 -18.77 -6.82 17.32
C GLU A 193 -18.05 -8.14 16.98
N VAL A 194 -16.83 -8.06 16.45
CA VAL A 194 -15.98 -9.24 16.20
C VAL A 194 -15.75 -10.02 17.49
N ASN A 195 -15.41 -9.33 18.57
CA ASN A 195 -15.08 -9.96 19.86
C ASN A 195 -16.24 -10.79 20.43
N ARG A 196 -17.51 -10.45 20.14
CA ARG A 196 -18.69 -11.21 20.59
C ARG A 196 -18.75 -12.63 20.03
N TYR A 197 -18.15 -12.85 18.87
CA TYR A 197 -18.11 -14.16 18.21
C TYR A 197 -16.84 -14.96 18.52
N LEU A 198 -15.86 -14.37 19.20
CA LEU A 198 -14.65 -15.10 19.60
C LEU A 198 -14.92 -16.05 20.79
N PRO A 199 -14.01 -17.02 21.07
CA PRO A 199 -14.14 -17.94 22.20
C PRO A 199 -14.14 -17.24 23.57
N GLY A 200 -13.51 -16.06 23.68
CA GLY A 200 -13.43 -15.30 24.93
C GLY A 200 -12.53 -15.92 26.00
N THR A 201 -11.77 -16.97 25.67
CA THR A 201 -10.91 -17.72 26.60
C THR A 201 -9.61 -17.00 26.94
N ASN A 202 -9.18 -16.04 26.11
CA ASN A 202 -7.87 -15.37 26.21
C ASN A 202 -6.70 -16.36 26.31
N CYS A 203 -6.78 -17.51 25.62
CA CYS A 203 -5.80 -18.60 25.70
C CYS A 203 -4.39 -18.25 25.19
N ARG A 204 -4.28 -17.24 24.31
CA ARG A 204 -3.04 -16.79 23.64
C ARG A 204 -2.40 -17.80 22.68
N GLU A 205 -3.11 -18.86 22.29
CA GLU A 205 -2.62 -19.86 21.31
C GLU A 205 -2.35 -19.26 19.92
N CYS A 206 -3.04 -18.16 19.58
CA CYS A 206 -2.82 -17.40 18.35
C CYS A 206 -1.68 -16.36 18.44
N GLY A 207 -1.01 -16.25 19.59
CA GLY A 207 0.05 -15.25 19.82
C GLY A 207 -0.44 -13.86 20.24
N GLU A 208 -1.75 -13.62 20.26
CA GLU A 208 -2.34 -12.35 20.72
C GLU A 208 -2.45 -12.26 22.25
N GLN A 209 -2.37 -11.03 22.80
CA GLN A 209 -2.45 -10.82 24.25
C GLN A 209 -3.81 -11.18 24.87
N SER A 210 -4.88 -11.04 24.08
CA SER A 210 -6.27 -11.34 24.46
C SER A 210 -7.13 -11.60 23.22
N CYS A 211 -8.33 -12.18 23.40
CA CYS A 211 -9.32 -12.29 22.32
C CYS A 211 -9.71 -10.92 21.76
N TYR A 212 -9.77 -9.88 22.60
CA TYR A 212 -10.07 -8.53 22.13
C TYR A 212 -8.93 -7.96 21.27
N SER A 213 -7.67 -8.25 21.61
CA SER A 213 -6.51 -7.91 20.77
C SER A 213 -6.60 -8.57 19.39
N PHE A 214 -6.96 -9.86 19.36
CA PHE A 214 -7.25 -10.58 18.10
C PHE A 214 -8.40 -9.93 17.33
N ALA A 215 -9.49 -9.55 18.01
CA ALA A 215 -10.65 -8.91 17.39
C ALA A 215 -10.30 -7.58 16.69
N ILE A 216 -9.46 -6.73 17.33
CA ILE A 216 -8.98 -5.47 16.73
C ILE A 216 -8.21 -5.76 15.45
N ARG A 217 -7.24 -6.68 15.50
CA ARG A 217 -6.42 -7.03 14.35
C ARG A 217 -7.25 -7.66 13.24
N LEU A 218 -8.20 -8.53 13.57
CA LEU A 218 -9.11 -9.17 12.60
C LEU A 218 -10.03 -8.13 11.93
N ALA A 219 -10.62 -7.22 12.69
CA ALA A 219 -11.44 -6.12 12.16
C ALA A 219 -10.65 -5.20 11.21
N ASN A 220 -9.37 -4.95 11.53
CA ASN A 220 -8.44 -4.21 10.66
C ASN A 220 -7.93 -5.04 9.48
N GLY A 221 -8.13 -6.36 9.50
CA GLY A 221 -7.67 -7.28 8.46
C GLY A 221 -6.20 -7.64 8.58
N GLU A 222 -5.57 -7.37 9.71
CA GLU A 222 -4.16 -7.63 9.95
C GLU A 222 -3.88 -9.09 10.27
N VAL A 223 -4.90 -9.88 10.58
CA VAL A 223 -4.84 -11.33 10.80
C VAL A 223 -6.05 -11.99 10.14
N PRO A 224 -5.92 -13.18 9.53
CA PRO A 224 -7.07 -13.94 9.05
C PRO A 224 -7.84 -14.58 10.21
N VAL A 225 -9.13 -14.87 9.99
CA VAL A 225 -9.99 -15.52 10.99
C VAL A 225 -9.45 -16.89 11.41
N ASP A 226 -8.83 -17.61 10.48
CA ASP A 226 -8.26 -18.95 10.70
C ASP A 226 -6.97 -18.93 11.56
N SER A 227 -6.48 -17.74 11.96
CA SER A 227 -5.35 -17.63 12.89
C SER A 227 -5.72 -17.92 14.35
N CYS A 228 -6.98 -18.18 14.69
CA CYS A 228 -7.40 -18.56 16.04
C CYS A 228 -7.66 -20.08 16.13
N PRO A 229 -6.73 -20.89 16.68
CA PRO A 229 -6.88 -22.35 16.70
C PRO A 229 -8.14 -22.81 17.46
N THR A 230 -8.39 -22.22 18.63
CA THR A 230 -9.56 -22.51 19.48
C THR A 230 -10.89 -22.29 18.73
N LEU A 231 -10.95 -21.36 17.77
CA LEU A 231 -12.17 -21.04 17.02
C LEU A 231 -12.59 -22.18 16.06
N HIS A 232 -11.69 -23.11 15.76
CA HIS A 232 -11.97 -24.28 14.91
C HIS A 232 -12.55 -25.48 15.65
N GLU A 233 -12.72 -25.41 16.97
CA GLU A 233 -13.41 -26.47 17.72
C GLU A 233 -14.91 -26.50 17.38
N ASP A 234 -15.50 -27.68 17.29
CA ASP A 234 -16.89 -27.90 16.87
C ASP A 234 -17.90 -27.02 17.62
N ARG A 235 -17.67 -26.77 18.91
CA ARG A 235 -18.53 -25.92 19.76
C ARG A 235 -18.60 -24.45 19.30
N TYR A 236 -17.66 -23.99 18.47
CA TYR A 236 -17.63 -22.63 17.93
C TYR A 236 -17.96 -22.56 16.43
N ALA A 237 -18.34 -23.67 15.79
CA ALA A 237 -18.57 -23.74 14.33
C ALA A 237 -19.51 -22.62 13.82
N VAL A 238 -20.64 -22.40 14.50
CA VAL A 238 -21.61 -21.33 14.15
C VAL A 238 -20.98 -19.94 14.28
N ARG A 239 -20.16 -19.71 15.31
CA ARG A 239 -19.49 -18.41 15.51
C ARG A 239 -18.43 -18.16 14.45
N LEU A 240 -17.69 -19.20 14.06
CA LEU A 240 -16.71 -19.14 12.97
C LEU A 240 -17.39 -18.79 11.64
N GLU A 241 -18.54 -19.39 11.35
CA GLU A 241 -19.33 -19.07 10.15
C GLU A 241 -19.81 -17.61 10.16
N HIS A 242 -20.34 -17.13 11.29
CA HIS A 242 -20.71 -15.71 11.43
C HIS A 242 -19.52 -14.77 11.24
N LEU A 243 -18.35 -15.09 11.81
CA LEU A 243 -17.14 -14.30 11.60
C LEU A 243 -16.72 -14.29 10.14
N ARG A 244 -16.76 -15.44 9.44
CA ARG A 244 -16.45 -15.51 8.01
C ARG A 244 -17.40 -14.66 7.18
N ALA A 245 -18.70 -14.73 7.46
CA ALA A 245 -19.69 -13.89 6.80
C ALA A 245 -19.45 -12.40 7.06
N LEU A 246 -19.15 -12.02 8.31
CA LEU A 246 -18.83 -10.65 8.69
C LEU A 246 -17.55 -10.16 7.97
N MET A 247 -16.53 -11.03 7.86
CA MET A 247 -15.28 -10.73 7.17
C MET A 247 -15.42 -10.67 5.65
N ALA A 248 -16.43 -11.30 5.05
CA ALA A 248 -16.68 -11.23 3.61
C ALA A 248 -17.13 -9.85 3.12
N TYR A 249 -17.54 -8.96 4.04
CA TYR A 249 -17.88 -7.57 3.73
C TYR A 249 -16.67 -6.61 3.72
N LEU A 250 -15.49 -7.10 4.15
CA LEU A 250 -14.18 -6.40 4.10
C LEU A 250 -13.38 -6.72 2.84
#